data_AF-A0A3M1YSA0-F1
#
_entry.id   AF-A0A3M1YSA0-F1
#
_cell.length_a   1.000
_cell.length_b   1.000
_cell.length_c   1.000
_cell.angle_alpha   90.00
_cell.angle_beta   90.00
_cell.angle_gamma   90.00
#
_symmetry.space_group_name_H-M   'P 1'
#
loop_
_entity.id
_entity.type
_entity.pdbx_description
1 polymer ?
#
loop_
_entity_poly.entity_id
_entity_poly.type
_entity_poly.pdbx_seq_one_letter_code
_entity_poly.pdbx_strand_id
1 'polypeptide(L)'
;MKRIIFFLGFFLGAIYTQAQTANAVSNGNWNQTSTWDCGCVPDANYDVVISGYQVDVTDAQAAKSVLLTDDPGRNTQLDINNGTLTVSNDFTVDVNNDNRHMDVIIQGTGVLNVMGNVLFDRAINNWRNKRMQLHMTDNAVFNVTGDFDFIYGDASSNESSYEIWMENNARINIRGDFNFQQTDDGNDATLYMEDNSYIDVDGNMLASLDRGDITELLLNNNAVLDVAGNLSLDVERNNAADRRFNVYLRNSARLLVGGDLNIYQDRSRDLYFNTYDASAVTVSGDMNITQNNSNIWFTFNNSSSVNVGGRVVINKTGGKDLEFILNNSPTVTVGKDFYAELVLKSTVYF
;
A
#
# COMPACT_ATOMS: atom_id res chain seq x y z
N MET A 1 8.71 -21.05 -75.32
CA MET A 1 8.01 -20.35 -74.22
C MET A 1 8.84 -20.48 -72.95
N LYS A 2 9.54 -19.42 -72.52
CA LYS A 2 10.29 -19.39 -71.27
C LYS A 2 9.49 -18.57 -70.25
N ARG A 3 8.98 -19.22 -69.20
CA ARG A 3 8.34 -18.55 -68.06
C ARG A 3 9.42 -18.25 -67.03
N ILE A 4 9.72 -16.97 -66.85
CA ILE A 4 10.57 -16.48 -65.76
C ILE A 4 9.64 -16.32 -64.54
N ILE A 5 9.82 -17.20 -63.56
CA ILE A 5 9.14 -17.11 -62.26
C ILE A 5 10.00 -16.19 -61.39
N PHE A 6 9.50 -14.99 -61.12
CA PHE A 6 10.11 -14.03 -60.20
C PHE A 6 9.65 -14.41 -58.78
N PHE A 7 10.52 -15.09 -58.02
CA PHE A 7 10.31 -15.37 -56.61
C PHE A 7 10.72 -14.11 -55.82
N LEU A 8 9.76 -13.22 -55.58
CA LEU A 8 9.95 -12.05 -54.72
C LEU A 8 9.87 -12.53 -53.27
N GLY A 9 11.02 -12.89 -52.70
CA GLY A 9 11.15 -13.22 -51.28
C GLY A 9 10.90 -11.98 -50.43
N PHE A 10 9.69 -11.85 -49.92
CA PHE A 10 9.31 -10.83 -48.95
C PHE A 10 9.95 -11.19 -47.61
N PHE A 11 11.17 -10.69 -47.37
CA PHE A 11 11.80 -10.71 -46.05
C PHE A 11 10.98 -9.80 -45.12
N LEU A 12 10.02 -10.38 -44.40
CA LEU A 12 9.44 -9.79 -43.21
C LEU A 12 10.52 -9.78 -42.12
N GLY A 13 11.40 -8.79 -42.18
CA GLY A 13 12.27 -8.46 -41.05
C GLY A 13 11.39 -7.89 -39.94
N ALA A 14 11.11 -8.69 -38.92
CA ALA A 14 10.57 -8.18 -37.66
C ALA A 14 11.60 -7.18 -37.10
N ILE A 15 11.27 -5.89 -37.18
CA ILE A 15 12.09 -4.85 -36.57
C ILE A 15 11.81 -4.95 -35.08
N TYR A 16 12.70 -5.59 -34.34
CA TYR A 16 12.65 -5.58 -32.88
C TYR A 16 13.00 -4.16 -32.43
N THR A 17 11.99 -3.35 -32.14
CA THR A 17 12.16 -2.10 -31.40
C THR A 17 12.58 -2.47 -29.99
N GLN A 18 13.88 -2.45 -29.71
CA GLN A 18 14.36 -2.52 -28.34
C GLN A 18 13.83 -1.29 -27.60
N ALA A 19 13.25 -1.50 -26.42
CA ALA A 19 12.82 -0.40 -25.57
C ALA A 19 14.04 0.49 -25.28
N GLN A 20 13.88 1.79 -25.44
CA GLN A 20 14.96 2.73 -25.14
C GLN A 20 14.94 3.00 -23.65
N THR A 21 16.09 3.03 -23.01
CA THR A 21 16.21 3.38 -21.59
C THR A 21 16.70 4.81 -21.47
N ALA A 22 16.09 5.60 -20.59
CA ALA A 22 16.57 6.93 -20.24
C ALA A 22 16.90 6.97 -18.74
N ASN A 23 18.16 7.25 -18.44
CA ASN A 23 18.64 7.35 -17.05
C ASN A 23 18.74 8.82 -16.66
N ALA A 24 18.25 9.16 -15.47
CA ALA A 24 18.50 10.47 -14.88
C ALA A 24 20.02 10.64 -14.63
N VAL A 25 20.58 11.78 -15.03
CA VAL A 25 22.01 12.13 -14.85
C VAL A 25 22.22 13.42 -14.07
N SER A 26 21.15 14.17 -13.83
CA SER A 26 21.16 15.37 -12.99
C SER A 26 19.78 15.58 -12.36
N ASN A 27 19.75 16.35 -11.27
CA ASN A 27 18.48 16.84 -10.73
C ASN A 27 17.87 17.82 -11.72
N GLY A 28 16.55 17.79 -11.91
CA GLY A 28 15.88 18.75 -12.77
C GLY A 28 14.48 18.35 -13.16
N ASN A 29 13.91 19.11 -14.09
CA ASN A 29 12.58 18.83 -14.61
C ASN A 29 12.62 17.68 -15.62
N TRP A 30 11.59 16.86 -15.64
CA TRP A 30 11.41 15.79 -16.61
C TRP A 30 11.49 16.29 -18.06
N ASN A 31 10.97 17.49 -18.35
CA ASN A 31 10.95 18.06 -19.70
C ASN A 31 12.30 18.63 -20.18
N GLN A 32 13.37 18.52 -19.39
CA GLN A 32 14.70 19.03 -19.73
C GLN A 32 15.60 17.89 -20.23
N THR A 33 16.15 18.05 -21.43
CA THR A 33 17.10 17.09 -22.02
C THR A 33 18.38 16.91 -21.20
N SER A 34 18.78 17.91 -20.40
CA SER A 34 19.92 17.83 -19.49
C SER A 34 19.70 16.90 -18.28
N THR A 35 18.45 16.56 -17.98
CA THR A 35 18.08 15.62 -16.93
C THR A 35 18.46 14.19 -17.33
N TRP A 36 18.55 13.89 -18.63
CA TRP A 36 18.59 12.52 -19.16
C TRP A 36 19.86 12.21 -19.96
N ASP A 37 20.40 11.01 -19.80
CA ASP A 37 21.61 10.54 -20.50
C ASP A 37 21.48 10.48 -22.03
N CYS A 38 20.27 10.23 -22.55
CA CYS A 38 20.00 10.17 -23.98
C CYS A 38 20.09 11.55 -24.68
N GLY A 39 20.17 12.66 -23.93
CA GLY A 39 20.04 14.01 -24.48
C GLY A 39 18.67 14.29 -25.09
N CYS A 40 17.66 13.51 -24.69
CA CYS A 40 16.28 13.51 -25.16
C CYS A 40 15.32 13.71 -23.97
N VAL A 41 14.02 13.89 -24.23
CA VAL A 41 12.99 13.89 -23.18
C VAL A 41 12.26 12.55 -23.27
N PRO A 42 12.23 11.73 -22.19
CA PRO A 42 11.54 10.46 -22.21
C PRO A 42 10.05 10.63 -22.51
N ASP A 43 9.56 9.79 -23.41
CA ASP A 43 8.15 9.65 -23.76
C ASP A 43 7.64 8.23 -23.45
N ALA A 44 6.42 7.92 -23.87
CA ALA A 44 5.76 6.64 -23.64
C ALA A 44 6.49 5.40 -24.19
N ASN A 45 7.57 5.56 -24.96
CA ASN A 45 8.40 4.46 -25.48
C ASN A 45 9.63 4.16 -24.62
N TYR A 46 9.93 4.99 -23.61
CA TYR A 46 11.13 4.87 -22.79
C TYR A 46 10.86 4.17 -21.47
N ASP A 47 11.74 3.22 -21.13
CA ASP A 47 11.88 2.74 -19.75
C ASP A 47 12.75 3.76 -19.00
N VAL A 48 12.21 4.39 -17.96
CA VAL A 48 12.88 5.48 -17.23
C VAL A 48 13.47 4.96 -15.93
N VAL A 49 14.73 5.32 -15.66
CA VAL A 49 15.41 4.98 -14.40
C VAL A 49 15.87 6.25 -13.70
N ILE A 50 15.47 6.41 -12.44
CA ILE A 50 15.89 7.50 -11.56
C ILE A 50 16.67 6.90 -10.40
N SER A 51 17.96 7.21 -10.31
CA SER A 51 18.87 6.69 -9.29
C SER A 51 19.78 7.80 -8.81
N GLY A 52 19.63 8.22 -7.56
CA GLY A 52 20.45 9.27 -6.93
C GLY A 52 20.14 10.69 -7.36
N TYR A 53 18.97 10.93 -7.95
CA TYR A 53 18.54 12.23 -8.44
C TYR A 53 17.09 12.55 -8.02
N GLN A 54 16.79 13.84 -7.97
CA GLN A 54 15.43 14.37 -7.87
C GLN A 54 14.95 14.79 -9.25
N VAL A 55 13.81 14.24 -9.69
CA VAL A 55 13.16 14.60 -10.94
C VAL A 55 11.79 15.19 -10.66
N ASP A 56 11.53 16.38 -11.21
CA ASP A 56 10.27 17.09 -11.06
C ASP A 56 9.39 16.96 -12.32
N VAL A 57 8.11 16.67 -12.14
CA VAL A 57 7.09 16.63 -13.20
C VAL A 57 6.09 17.77 -12.98
N THR A 58 6.24 18.84 -13.76
CA THR A 58 5.39 20.04 -13.69
C THR A 58 4.42 20.19 -14.87
N ASP A 59 4.59 19.37 -15.91
CA ASP A 59 3.76 19.34 -17.12
C ASP A 59 3.26 17.91 -17.37
N ALA A 60 2.47 17.70 -18.44
CA ALA A 60 2.08 16.38 -18.89
C ALA A 60 3.28 15.64 -19.51
N GLN A 61 3.64 14.49 -18.93
CA GLN A 61 4.75 13.63 -19.33
C GLN A 61 4.29 12.17 -19.41
N ALA A 62 5.08 11.35 -20.11
CA ALA A 62 4.80 9.93 -20.25
C ALA A 62 6.07 9.08 -20.20
N ALA A 63 5.93 7.84 -19.75
CA ALA A 63 6.95 6.81 -19.78
C ALA A 63 6.35 5.45 -20.14
N LYS A 64 7.18 4.53 -20.62
CA LYS A 64 6.79 3.12 -20.74
C LYS A 64 6.73 2.49 -19.35
N SER A 65 7.84 2.48 -18.64
CA SER A 65 7.94 2.11 -17.22
C SER A 65 8.78 3.14 -16.48
N VAL A 66 8.69 3.14 -15.15
CA VAL A 66 9.53 3.97 -14.29
C VAL A 66 10.09 3.12 -13.16
N LEU A 67 11.40 3.17 -12.98
CA LEU A 67 12.12 2.56 -11.86
C LEU A 67 12.83 3.65 -11.07
N LEU A 68 12.43 3.84 -9.81
CA LEU A 68 13.24 4.53 -8.82
C LEU A 68 14.10 3.49 -8.11
N THR A 69 15.41 3.71 -8.06
CA THR A 69 16.32 2.82 -7.36
C THR A 69 17.40 3.60 -6.63
N ASP A 70 18.12 2.94 -5.73
CA ASP A 70 19.15 3.56 -4.92
C ASP A 70 20.39 3.93 -5.77
N ASP A 71 21.09 5.00 -5.36
CA ASP A 71 22.45 5.33 -5.78
C ASP A 71 23.28 5.54 -4.51
N PRO A 72 24.42 4.84 -4.35
CA PRO A 72 25.27 4.97 -3.18
C PRO A 72 25.60 6.43 -2.87
N GLY A 73 25.02 6.93 -1.77
CA GLY A 73 25.35 8.26 -1.27
C GLY A 73 24.34 9.36 -1.61
N ARG A 74 23.27 9.08 -2.35
CA ARG A 74 22.30 10.10 -2.82
C ARG A 74 20.86 9.68 -2.60
N ASN A 75 19.99 10.64 -2.36
CA ASN A 75 18.55 10.38 -2.27
C ASN A 75 17.98 10.27 -3.69
N THR A 76 16.93 9.48 -3.84
CA THR A 76 16.17 9.34 -5.09
C THR A 76 14.77 9.89 -4.84
N GLN A 77 14.31 10.80 -5.70
CA GLN A 77 13.00 11.42 -5.53
C GLN A 77 12.31 11.65 -6.89
N LEU A 78 11.03 11.34 -6.93
CA LEU A 78 10.12 11.78 -7.99
C LEU A 78 9.08 12.73 -7.38
N ASP A 79 9.02 13.97 -7.86
CA ASP A 79 8.06 14.99 -7.39
C ASP A 79 7.11 15.38 -8.53
N ILE A 80 5.82 15.09 -8.37
CA ILE A 80 4.77 15.46 -9.32
C ILE A 80 3.97 16.62 -8.71
N ASN A 81 4.36 17.84 -9.06
CA ASN A 81 3.80 19.08 -8.52
C ASN A 81 2.99 19.81 -9.60
N ASN A 82 1.66 19.65 -9.55
CA ASN A 82 0.69 20.17 -10.54
C ASN A 82 0.82 19.61 -11.97
N GLY A 83 1.81 18.75 -12.25
CA GLY A 83 1.98 18.06 -13.53
C GLY A 83 1.17 16.77 -13.63
N THR A 84 1.41 16.00 -14.70
CA THR A 84 0.83 14.66 -14.85
C THR A 84 1.87 13.72 -15.43
N LEU A 85 2.13 12.59 -14.77
CA LEU A 85 2.95 11.51 -15.32
C LEU A 85 2.05 10.32 -15.66
N THR A 86 2.12 9.85 -16.91
CA THR A 86 1.45 8.61 -17.34
C THR A 86 2.47 7.53 -17.67
N VAL A 87 2.41 6.41 -16.93
CA VAL A 87 3.25 5.23 -17.10
C VAL A 87 2.40 4.14 -17.75
N SER A 88 2.77 3.70 -18.95
CA SER A 88 1.94 2.77 -19.73
C SER A 88 2.08 1.30 -19.32
N ASN A 89 3.13 0.95 -18.58
CA ASN A 89 3.34 -0.33 -17.92
C ASN A 89 3.49 -0.10 -16.41
N ASP A 90 4.51 -0.70 -15.80
CA ASP A 90 4.70 -0.77 -14.36
C ASP A 90 5.51 0.41 -13.82
N PHE A 91 5.27 0.73 -12.55
CA PHE A 91 6.01 1.70 -11.76
C PHE A 91 6.62 0.99 -10.55
N THR A 92 7.94 1.09 -10.40
CA THR A 92 8.67 0.37 -9.34
C THR A 92 9.56 1.33 -8.55
N VAL A 93 9.53 1.17 -7.24
CA VAL A 93 10.41 1.81 -6.26
C VAL A 93 11.16 0.68 -5.57
N ASP A 94 12.44 0.53 -5.88
CA ASP A 94 13.29 -0.58 -5.40
C ASP A 94 14.42 -0.04 -4.52
N VAL A 95 14.32 -0.28 -3.22
CA VAL A 95 15.20 0.27 -2.19
C VAL A 95 16.18 -0.80 -1.69
N ASN A 96 17.47 -0.61 -1.99
CA ASN A 96 18.58 -1.52 -1.74
C ASN A 96 19.68 -0.89 -0.84
N ASN A 97 19.62 -1.16 0.47
CA ASN A 97 20.67 -1.01 1.52
C ASN A 97 21.70 0.17 1.49
N ASP A 98 21.34 1.38 1.07
CA ASP A 98 22.30 2.48 0.84
C ASP A 98 22.23 3.70 1.80
N ASN A 99 21.42 3.64 2.86
CA ASN A 99 21.22 4.73 3.83
C ASN A 99 20.65 6.04 3.27
N ARG A 100 19.55 5.94 2.51
CA ARG A 100 18.97 7.05 1.77
C ARG A 100 17.45 7.10 1.88
N HIS A 101 16.92 8.24 1.44
CA HIS A 101 15.50 8.45 1.26
C HIS A 101 15.15 8.12 -0.18
N MET A 102 14.07 7.35 -0.35
CA MET A 102 13.41 7.13 -1.63
C MET A 102 11.97 7.61 -1.51
N ASP A 103 11.67 8.68 -2.25
CA ASP A 103 10.41 9.41 -2.08
C ASP A 103 9.68 9.54 -3.42
N VAL A 104 8.38 9.23 -3.39
CA VAL A 104 7.44 9.61 -4.43
C VAL A 104 6.49 10.63 -3.82
N ILE A 105 6.55 11.86 -4.32
CA ILE A 105 5.75 12.98 -3.83
C ILE A 105 4.76 13.38 -4.92
N ILE A 106 3.48 13.45 -4.59
CA ILE A 106 2.42 13.95 -5.48
C ILE A 106 1.68 15.05 -4.73
N GLN A 107 1.70 16.27 -5.26
CA GLN A 107 1.23 17.46 -4.52
C GLN A 107 0.50 18.46 -5.41
N GLY A 108 -0.22 19.40 -4.79
CA GLY A 108 -1.07 20.36 -5.49
C GLY A 108 -2.19 19.65 -6.27
N THR A 109 -2.19 19.78 -7.60
CA THR A 109 -3.07 19.03 -8.51
C THR A 109 -2.33 17.95 -9.30
N GLY A 110 -1.19 17.50 -8.79
CA GLY A 110 -0.35 16.48 -9.44
C GLY A 110 -1.12 15.17 -9.66
N VAL A 111 -0.87 14.53 -10.81
CA VAL A 111 -1.50 13.24 -11.16
C VAL A 111 -0.44 12.22 -11.57
N LEU A 112 -0.41 11.07 -10.92
CA LEU A 112 0.32 9.89 -11.37
C LEU A 112 -0.68 8.86 -11.90
N ASN A 113 -0.53 8.46 -13.15
CA ASN A 113 -1.32 7.39 -13.76
C ASN A 113 -0.40 6.22 -14.10
N VAL A 114 -0.67 5.04 -13.55
CA VAL A 114 0.06 3.80 -13.85
C VAL A 114 -0.92 2.79 -14.43
N MET A 115 -0.70 2.43 -15.70
CA MET A 115 -1.57 1.51 -16.43
C MET A 115 -1.27 0.04 -16.14
N GLY A 116 -0.10 -0.26 -15.57
CA GLY A 116 0.28 -1.57 -15.04
C GLY A 116 0.21 -1.63 -13.52
N ASN A 117 1.14 -2.39 -12.95
CA ASN A 117 1.27 -2.59 -11.51
C ASN A 117 2.18 -1.53 -10.87
N VAL A 118 1.98 -1.31 -9.59
CA VAL A 118 2.84 -0.48 -8.74
C VAL A 118 3.49 -1.36 -7.69
N LEU A 119 4.80 -1.28 -7.57
CA LEU A 119 5.56 -1.97 -6.54
C LEU A 119 6.46 -0.99 -5.80
N PHE A 120 6.26 -0.86 -4.50
CA PHE A 120 7.25 -0.32 -3.57
C PHE A 120 7.86 -1.50 -2.83
N ASP A 121 9.09 -1.85 -3.19
CA ASP A 121 9.82 -2.97 -2.62
C ASP A 121 11.05 -2.46 -1.88
N ARG A 122 11.09 -2.77 -0.58
CA ARG A 122 12.29 -2.59 0.21
C ARG A 122 12.93 -3.95 0.44
N ALA A 123 14.13 -4.10 -0.09
CA ALA A 123 14.89 -5.33 0.02
C ALA A 123 15.09 -5.79 1.47
N ILE A 124 15.09 -7.10 1.67
CA ILE A 124 15.48 -7.75 2.92
C ILE A 124 16.95 -7.39 3.26
N ASN A 125 17.26 -7.28 4.55
CA ASN A 125 18.50 -6.82 5.19
C ASN A 125 18.83 -5.33 4.95
N ASN A 126 17.84 -4.49 4.74
CA ASN A 126 17.99 -3.06 4.48
C ASN A 126 17.92 -2.19 5.76
N TRP A 127 18.73 -2.56 6.76
CA TRP A 127 18.81 -1.87 8.06
C TRP A 127 19.44 -0.47 8.02
N ARG A 128 19.77 0.03 6.83
CA ARG A 128 20.47 1.29 6.65
C ARG A 128 19.62 2.37 6.05
N ASN A 129 18.70 2.02 5.14
CA ASN A 129 17.88 3.04 4.48
C ASN A 129 17.05 3.82 5.48
N LYS A 130 16.67 5.03 5.09
CA LYS A 130 16.05 5.98 6.02
C LYS A 130 14.55 6.07 5.84
N ARG A 131 14.10 6.06 4.61
CA ARG A 131 12.69 6.26 4.27
C ARG A 131 12.42 5.70 2.89
N MET A 132 11.32 4.98 2.77
CA MET A 132 10.66 4.66 1.51
C MET A 132 9.25 5.21 1.67
N GLN A 133 8.90 6.26 0.95
CA GLN A 133 7.65 6.98 1.20
C GLN A 133 6.91 7.32 -0.08
N LEU A 134 5.60 7.08 -0.06
CA LEU A 134 4.62 7.72 -0.92
C LEU A 134 3.94 8.84 -0.13
N HIS A 135 4.20 10.10 -0.47
CA HIS A 135 3.57 11.27 0.16
C HIS A 135 2.64 11.96 -0.83
N MET A 136 1.37 12.10 -0.45
CA MET A 136 0.36 12.77 -1.24
C MET A 136 -0.35 13.87 -0.44
N THR A 137 -0.47 15.06 -1.02
CA THR A 137 -1.12 16.20 -0.36
C THR A 137 -2.02 17.00 -1.33
N ASP A 138 -2.76 17.95 -0.78
CA ASP A 138 -3.71 18.81 -1.49
C ASP A 138 -4.80 18.04 -2.26
N ASN A 139 -4.84 18.13 -3.59
CA ASN A 139 -5.79 17.42 -4.45
C ASN A 139 -5.05 16.42 -5.37
N ALA A 140 -3.90 15.92 -4.92
CA ALA A 140 -3.11 14.95 -5.64
C ALA A 140 -3.91 13.68 -5.95
N VAL A 141 -3.70 13.11 -7.14
CA VAL A 141 -4.36 11.87 -7.56
C VAL A 141 -3.34 10.84 -8.01
N PHE A 142 -3.48 9.61 -7.53
CA PHE A 142 -2.69 8.46 -7.95
C PHE A 142 -3.64 7.37 -8.44
N ASN A 143 -3.55 7.02 -9.72
CA ASN A 143 -4.36 6.00 -10.35
C ASN A 143 -3.50 4.78 -10.70
N VAL A 144 -3.91 3.59 -10.25
CA VAL A 144 -3.29 2.30 -10.52
C VAL A 144 -4.30 1.40 -11.20
N THR A 145 -3.99 0.95 -12.41
CA THR A 145 -4.90 0.07 -13.18
C THR A 145 -4.69 -1.40 -12.86
N GLY A 146 -3.47 -1.79 -12.47
CA GLY A 146 -3.19 -3.12 -11.94
C GLY A 146 -3.25 -3.15 -10.42
N ASP A 147 -2.35 -3.95 -9.84
CA ASP A 147 -2.20 -4.11 -8.40
C ASP A 147 -1.24 -3.05 -7.82
N PHE A 148 -1.43 -2.73 -6.54
CA PHE A 148 -0.49 -1.91 -5.78
C PHE A 148 0.08 -2.73 -4.62
N ASP A 149 1.35 -3.07 -4.71
CA ASP A 149 2.12 -3.70 -3.65
C ASP A 149 3.02 -2.67 -2.95
N PHE A 150 2.92 -2.62 -1.63
CA PHE A 150 3.84 -1.89 -0.76
C PHE A 150 4.43 -2.87 0.26
N ILE A 151 5.67 -3.29 0.01
CA ILE A 151 6.38 -4.33 0.76
C ILE A 151 7.51 -3.67 1.55
N TYR A 152 7.36 -3.67 2.87
CA TYR A 152 8.27 -3.03 3.80
C TYR A 152 9.09 -4.07 4.58
N GLY A 153 10.40 -4.11 4.36
CA GLY A 153 11.32 -5.01 5.05
C GLY A 153 12.54 -4.31 5.66
N ASP A 154 12.94 -4.74 6.85
CA ASP A 154 14.23 -4.43 7.51
C ASP A 154 14.56 -2.97 7.78
N ALA A 155 13.56 -2.14 8.10
CA ALA A 155 13.78 -0.75 8.45
C ALA A 155 14.61 -0.56 9.74
N SER A 156 15.48 0.44 9.75
CA SER A 156 16.26 0.78 10.95
C SER A 156 15.40 1.46 12.02
N SER A 157 15.79 1.39 13.29
CA SER A 157 15.09 2.09 14.39
C SER A 157 15.13 3.62 14.31
N ASN A 158 15.85 4.19 13.35
CA ASN A 158 15.95 5.63 13.14
C ASN A 158 15.00 6.14 12.05
N GLU A 159 14.16 5.25 11.51
CA GLU A 159 13.16 5.61 10.52
C GLU A 159 11.89 6.04 11.24
N SER A 160 11.72 7.35 11.38
CA SER A 160 10.46 7.95 11.81
C SER A 160 9.70 8.41 10.57
N SER A 161 8.90 7.54 9.97
CA SER A 161 8.09 7.95 8.83
C SER A 161 6.81 7.16 8.71
N TYR A 162 5.83 7.81 8.09
CA TYR A 162 4.71 7.16 7.46
C TYR A 162 5.14 6.70 6.07
N GLU A 163 5.02 5.42 5.78
CA GLU A 163 5.36 4.81 4.51
C GLU A 163 4.39 5.27 3.40
N ILE A 164 3.12 5.35 3.73
CA ILE A 164 2.09 5.99 2.90
C ILE A 164 1.49 7.13 3.72
N TRP A 165 1.68 8.36 3.25
CA TRP A 165 1.19 9.57 3.91
C TRP A 165 0.24 10.32 2.98
N MET A 166 -1.03 10.43 3.37
CA MET A 166 -2.05 11.17 2.63
C MET A 166 -2.72 12.24 3.49
N GLU A 167 -2.82 13.45 2.95
CA GLU A 167 -3.40 14.62 3.63
C GLU A 167 -4.38 15.37 2.71
N ASN A 168 -5.14 16.31 3.28
CA ASN A 168 -6.10 17.15 2.55
C ASN A 168 -7.14 16.34 1.77
N ASN A 169 -7.18 16.44 0.44
CA ASN A 169 -8.11 15.73 -0.45
C ASN A 169 -7.37 14.76 -1.39
N ALA A 170 -6.16 14.31 -1.00
CA ALA A 170 -5.38 13.37 -1.79
C ALA A 170 -6.15 12.06 -2.02
N ARG A 171 -6.03 11.49 -3.23
CA ARG A 171 -6.77 10.27 -3.61
C ARG A 171 -5.92 9.23 -4.30
N ILE A 172 -6.01 7.98 -3.85
CA ILE A 172 -5.49 6.81 -4.56
C ILE A 172 -6.68 6.00 -5.10
N ASN A 173 -6.63 5.60 -6.37
CA ASN A 173 -7.59 4.70 -6.99
C ASN A 173 -6.86 3.46 -7.51
N ILE A 174 -7.25 2.28 -7.06
CA ILE A 174 -6.61 1.00 -7.38
C ILE A 174 -7.66 0.09 -7.99
N ARG A 175 -7.47 -0.29 -9.26
CA ARG A 175 -8.39 -1.17 -9.98
C ARG A 175 -8.17 -2.66 -9.68
N GLY A 176 -6.95 -3.03 -9.31
CA GLY A 176 -6.60 -4.37 -8.84
C GLY A 176 -6.68 -4.50 -7.32
N ASP A 177 -5.81 -5.33 -6.77
CA ASP A 177 -5.66 -5.56 -5.33
C ASP A 177 -4.67 -4.56 -4.71
N PHE A 178 -4.86 -4.27 -3.41
CA PHE A 178 -3.93 -3.47 -2.62
C PHE A 178 -3.29 -4.31 -1.53
N ASN A 179 -1.96 -4.35 -1.49
CA ASN A 179 -1.21 -5.21 -0.60
C ASN A 179 -0.18 -4.38 0.19
N PHE A 180 -0.46 -4.19 1.48
CA PHE A 180 0.39 -3.43 2.41
C PHE A 180 1.02 -4.39 3.41
N GLN A 181 2.28 -4.77 3.20
CA GLN A 181 2.93 -5.82 3.98
C GLN A 181 4.17 -5.31 4.70
N GLN A 182 4.34 -5.79 5.92
CA GLN A 182 5.60 -5.77 6.64
C GLN A 182 6.18 -7.18 6.74
N THR A 183 7.21 -7.46 5.95
CA THR A 183 7.68 -8.83 5.67
C THR A 183 8.94 -9.26 6.40
N ASP A 184 9.75 -8.32 6.89
CA ASP A 184 10.94 -8.66 7.69
C ASP A 184 11.04 -7.85 8.99
N ASP A 185 12.12 -8.01 9.73
CA ASP A 185 12.41 -7.21 10.92
C ASP A 185 12.39 -5.71 10.58
N GLY A 186 12.49 -4.86 11.60
CA GLY A 186 12.52 -3.42 11.42
C GLY A 186 11.43 -2.70 12.17
N ASN A 187 11.40 -1.38 12.00
CA ASN A 187 10.56 -0.47 12.79
C ASN A 187 9.08 -0.54 12.36
N ASP A 188 8.37 0.58 12.35
CA ASP A 188 6.94 0.62 12.08
C ASP A 188 6.68 0.80 10.57
N ALA A 189 5.67 0.11 10.03
CA ALA A 189 5.11 0.31 8.71
C ALA A 189 3.72 0.95 8.84
N THR A 190 3.58 2.20 8.42
CA THR A 190 2.37 2.99 8.67
C THR A 190 1.74 3.52 7.37
N LEU A 191 0.46 3.19 7.20
CA LEU A 191 -0.44 3.89 6.30
C LEU A 191 -1.19 4.97 7.10
N TYR A 192 -0.88 6.24 6.83
CA TYR A 192 -1.47 7.39 7.49
C TYR A 192 -2.33 8.23 6.53
N MET A 193 -3.61 8.38 6.87
CA MET A 193 -4.60 9.15 6.12
C MET A 193 -5.24 10.22 7.02
N GLU A 194 -5.23 11.47 6.57
CA GLU A 194 -5.80 12.61 7.26
C GLU A 194 -6.78 13.40 6.38
N ASP A 195 -7.56 14.28 7.01
CA ASP A 195 -8.55 15.16 6.40
C ASP A 195 -9.58 14.45 5.54
N ASN A 196 -9.73 14.78 4.26
CA ASN A 196 -10.67 14.14 3.34
C ASN A 196 -9.94 13.20 2.36
N SER A 197 -8.77 12.67 2.74
CA SER A 197 -8.02 11.74 1.90
C SER A 197 -8.82 10.44 1.66
N TYR A 198 -8.60 9.83 0.50
CA TYR A 198 -9.42 8.72 0.03
C TYR A 198 -8.57 7.65 -0.66
N ILE A 199 -8.70 6.39 -0.23
CA ILE A 199 -8.18 5.23 -0.97
C ILE A 199 -9.38 4.40 -1.43
N ASP A 200 -9.45 4.17 -2.74
CA ASP A 200 -10.48 3.38 -3.44
C ASP A 200 -9.83 2.12 -4.00
N VAL A 201 -10.24 0.94 -3.54
CA VAL A 201 -9.73 -0.37 -4.00
C VAL A 201 -10.87 -1.16 -4.61
N ASP A 202 -10.88 -1.34 -5.93
CA ASP A 202 -11.89 -2.14 -6.64
C ASP A 202 -11.76 -3.65 -6.33
N GLY A 203 -10.53 -4.11 -6.04
CA GLY A 203 -10.22 -5.48 -5.67
C GLY A 203 -10.28 -5.74 -4.16
N ASN A 204 -9.38 -6.61 -3.70
CA ASN A 204 -9.20 -6.94 -2.30
C ASN A 204 -8.07 -6.11 -1.70
N MET A 205 -8.07 -5.98 -0.37
CA MET A 205 -6.94 -5.44 0.37
C MET A 205 -6.38 -6.48 1.34
N LEU A 206 -5.06 -6.65 1.34
CA LEU A 206 -4.31 -7.34 2.36
C LEU A 206 -3.46 -6.32 3.11
N ALA A 207 -3.61 -6.26 4.43
CA ALA A 207 -2.67 -5.57 5.31
C ALA A 207 -2.08 -6.60 6.27
N SER A 208 -0.77 -6.81 6.22
CA SER A 208 -0.12 -7.88 6.98
C SER A 208 1.11 -7.44 7.75
N LEU A 209 1.26 -8.06 8.93
CA LEU A 209 2.44 -8.04 9.76
C LEU A 209 3.01 -9.46 9.83
N ASP A 210 3.92 -9.81 8.92
CA ASP A 210 4.67 -11.06 9.02
C ASP A 210 5.79 -10.90 10.06
N ARG A 211 6.56 -9.80 9.97
CA ARG A 211 7.68 -9.47 10.87
C ARG A 211 7.76 -7.95 11.11
N GLY A 212 8.76 -7.50 11.88
CA GLY A 212 8.93 -6.08 12.23
C GLY A 212 8.08 -5.63 13.43
N ASP A 213 8.18 -4.36 13.81
CA ASP A 213 7.63 -3.87 15.06
C ASP A 213 6.13 -3.61 14.96
N ILE A 214 5.70 -2.53 14.30
CA ILE A 214 4.26 -2.22 14.25
C ILE A 214 3.81 -2.02 12.81
N THR A 215 2.73 -2.69 12.40
CA THR A 215 1.99 -2.31 11.19
C THR A 215 0.75 -1.52 11.59
N GLU A 216 0.59 -0.32 11.04
CA GLU A 216 -0.49 0.60 11.41
C GLU A 216 -1.31 1.07 10.20
N LEU A 217 -2.64 1.00 10.34
CA LEU A 217 -3.60 1.71 9.51
C LEU A 217 -4.21 2.85 10.34
N LEU A 218 -3.81 4.08 10.05
CA LEU A 218 -4.21 5.28 10.79
C LEU A 218 -5.11 6.18 9.92
N LEU A 219 -6.41 6.17 10.17
CA LEU A 219 -7.38 7.00 9.47
C LEU A 219 -7.94 8.07 10.42
N ASN A 220 -7.73 9.34 10.08
CA ASN A 220 -8.14 10.48 10.90
C ASN A 220 -9.11 11.41 10.14
N ASN A 221 -9.78 12.29 10.88
CA ASN A 221 -10.70 13.31 10.35
C ASN A 221 -11.81 12.71 9.49
N ASN A 222 -11.90 13.01 8.19
CA ASN A 222 -12.90 12.47 7.27
C ASN A 222 -12.28 11.45 6.29
N ALA A 223 -11.11 10.90 6.61
CA ALA A 223 -10.41 9.97 5.72
C ALA A 223 -11.26 8.72 5.46
N VAL A 224 -11.19 8.20 4.23
CA VAL A 224 -11.95 7.02 3.82
C VAL A 224 -11.04 5.99 3.16
N LEU A 225 -11.02 4.78 3.71
CA LEU A 225 -10.50 3.59 3.05
C LEU A 225 -11.70 2.75 2.59
N ASP A 226 -11.90 2.65 1.27
CA ASP A 226 -12.98 1.92 0.64
C ASP A 226 -12.42 0.73 -0.16
N VAL A 227 -12.81 -0.48 0.24
CA VAL A 227 -12.39 -1.74 -0.38
C VAL A 227 -13.64 -2.44 -0.90
N ALA A 228 -13.82 -2.48 -2.21
CA ALA A 228 -15.00 -3.08 -2.82
C ALA A 228 -15.05 -4.61 -2.62
N GLY A 229 -13.88 -5.27 -2.59
CA GLY A 229 -13.73 -6.69 -2.28
C GLY A 229 -13.57 -6.97 -0.78
N ASN A 230 -12.75 -7.97 -0.46
CA ASN A 230 -12.46 -8.35 0.92
C ASN A 230 -11.31 -7.54 1.50
N LEU A 231 -11.35 -7.28 2.80
CA LEU A 231 -10.21 -6.77 3.56
C LEU A 231 -9.69 -7.88 4.48
N SER A 232 -8.41 -8.21 4.37
CA SER A 232 -7.72 -9.15 5.24
C SER A 232 -6.69 -8.41 6.09
N LEU A 233 -6.81 -8.55 7.42
CA LEU A 233 -5.82 -8.11 8.40
C LEU A 233 -5.10 -9.36 8.93
N ASP A 234 -3.81 -9.50 8.63
CA ASP A 234 -3.05 -10.72 8.89
C ASP A 234 -1.85 -10.49 9.81
N VAL A 235 -1.73 -11.31 10.86
CA VAL A 235 -0.60 -11.33 11.80
C VAL A 235 0.00 -12.74 11.87
N GLU A 236 1.01 -13.02 11.02
CA GLU A 236 1.55 -14.36 10.81
C GLU A 236 2.74 -14.75 11.73
N ARG A 237 3.91 -14.08 11.65
CA ARG A 237 5.17 -14.61 12.26
C ARG A 237 5.88 -13.66 13.21
N ASN A 238 5.24 -13.46 14.35
CA ASN A 238 5.76 -12.49 15.28
C ASN A 238 6.40 -13.11 16.54
N ASN A 239 7.73 -13.11 16.65
CA ASN A 239 8.49 -13.66 17.79
C ASN A 239 9.12 -12.61 18.72
N ALA A 240 9.11 -11.30 18.41
CA ALA A 240 9.72 -10.27 19.27
C ALA A 240 8.70 -9.64 20.23
N ALA A 241 9.18 -8.93 21.26
CA ALA A 241 8.41 -8.51 22.45
C ALA A 241 7.33 -7.44 22.21
N ASP A 242 7.55 -6.51 21.28
CA ASP A 242 6.83 -5.23 21.24
C ASP A 242 5.94 -5.04 20.00
N ARG A 243 5.80 -6.12 19.22
CA ARG A 243 5.26 -6.00 17.88
C ARG A 243 3.73 -6.08 17.87
N ARG A 244 3.03 -5.28 17.05
CA ARG A 244 1.57 -5.10 17.10
C ARG A 244 0.99 -4.77 15.73
N PHE A 245 -0.24 -5.21 15.45
CA PHE A 245 -1.00 -4.71 14.31
C PHE A 245 -2.09 -3.77 14.82
N ASN A 246 -2.08 -2.53 14.34
CA ASN A 246 -3.02 -1.52 14.78
C ASN A 246 -3.89 -1.01 13.63
N VAL A 247 -5.19 -0.92 13.90
CA VAL A 247 -6.16 -0.18 13.09
C VAL A 247 -6.77 0.89 13.97
N TYR A 248 -6.62 2.16 13.57
CA TYR A 248 -7.18 3.30 14.28
C TYR A 248 -8.04 4.13 13.33
N LEU A 249 -9.31 4.30 13.68
CA LEU A 249 -10.21 5.25 13.04
C LEU A 249 -10.61 6.33 14.05
N ARG A 250 -10.34 7.60 13.75
CA ARG A 250 -10.64 8.73 14.65
C ARG A 250 -11.54 9.77 13.99
N ASN A 251 -12.17 10.62 14.80
CA ASN A 251 -13.06 11.68 14.33
C ASN A 251 -14.21 11.13 13.47
N SER A 252 -14.27 11.42 12.18
CA SER A 252 -15.31 10.95 11.25
C SER A 252 -14.77 9.96 10.21
N ALA A 253 -13.60 9.35 10.46
CA ALA A 253 -12.93 8.46 9.54
C ALA A 253 -13.78 7.20 9.25
N ARG A 254 -13.65 6.66 8.04
CA ARG A 254 -14.48 5.54 7.58
C ARG A 254 -13.64 4.42 6.98
N LEU A 255 -13.94 3.20 7.41
CA LEU A 255 -13.51 1.97 6.75
C LEU A 255 -14.73 1.29 6.13
N LEU A 256 -14.71 1.13 4.81
CA LEU A 256 -15.78 0.52 4.03
C LEU A 256 -15.25 -0.75 3.38
N VAL A 257 -15.95 -1.87 3.59
CA VAL A 257 -15.60 -3.18 3.03
C VAL A 257 -16.85 -3.73 2.33
N GLY A 258 -16.79 -3.87 1.01
CA GLY A 258 -17.87 -4.38 0.18
C GLY A 258 -18.03 -5.89 0.24
N GLY A 259 -16.96 -6.62 0.56
CA GLY A 259 -16.96 -8.05 0.85
C GLY A 259 -16.87 -8.35 2.35
N ASP A 260 -16.04 -9.33 2.68
CA ASP A 260 -15.79 -9.80 4.04
C ASP A 260 -14.60 -9.06 4.67
N LEU A 261 -14.69 -8.84 5.98
CA LEU A 261 -13.55 -8.43 6.81
C LEU A 261 -12.98 -9.67 7.51
N ASN A 262 -11.79 -10.09 7.08
CA ASN A 262 -11.07 -11.24 7.61
C ASN A 262 -9.95 -10.75 8.54
N ILE A 263 -9.95 -11.25 9.77
CA ILE A 263 -8.95 -10.92 10.78
C ILE A 263 -8.30 -12.22 11.21
N TYR A 264 -7.03 -12.39 10.88
CA TYR A 264 -6.27 -13.59 11.17
C TYR A 264 -5.09 -13.27 12.08
N GLN A 265 -5.03 -13.96 13.22
CA GLN A 265 -3.97 -13.83 14.20
C GLN A 265 -3.42 -15.23 14.50
N ASP A 266 -2.27 -15.59 13.91
CA ASP A 266 -1.66 -16.90 14.14
C ASP A 266 -0.74 -16.92 15.37
N ARG A 267 0.10 -15.89 15.53
CA ARG A 267 1.23 -15.92 16.50
C ARG A 267 1.32 -14.71 17.43
N SER A 268 2.29 -14.76 18.34
CA SER A 268 2.33 -14.27 19.73
C SER A 268 2.06 -12.78 20.04
N ARG A 269 1.42 -12.02 19.15
CA ARG A 269 1.19 -10.59 19.32
C ARG A 269 -0.19 -10.09 18.99
N ASP A 270 -0.45 -8.92 19.55
CA ASP A 270 -1.76 -8.35 19.73
C ASP A 270 -2.21 -7.60 18.48
N LEU A 271 -3.49 -7.75 18.14
CA LEU A 271 -4.17 -6.92 17.16
C LEU A 271 -5.09 -5.95 17.90
N TYR A 272 -4.94 -4.67 17.60
CA TYR A 272 -5.80 -3.62 18.12
C TYR A 272 -6.64 -3.03 17.00
N PHE A 273 -7.95 -3.07 17.15
CA PHE A 273 -8.89 -2.44 16.25
C PHE A 273 -9.68 -1.40 17.04
N ASN A 274 -9.35 -0.12 16.86
CA ASN A 274 -9.91 0.95 17.65
C ASN A 274 -10.67 1.97 16.79
N THR A 275 -11.91 2.28 17.19
CA THR A 275 -12.70 3.37 16.63
C THR A 275 -13.01 4.41 17.70
N TYR A 276 -13.00 5.69 17.31
CA TYR A 276 -13.25 6.84 18.19
C TYR A 276 -14.23 7.82 17.56
N ASP A 277 -14.90 8.60 18.40
CA ASP A 277 -15.76 9.72 18.00
C ASP A 277 -16.87 9.33 17.02
N ALA A 278 -17.00 9.96 15.86
CA ALA A 278 -18.01 9.67 14.85
C ALA A 278 -17.53 8.68 13.76
N SER A 279 -16.42 7.98 14.00
CA SER A 279 -15.85 7.07 13.01
C SER A 279 -16.74 5.86 12.76
N ALA A 280 -16.63 5.28 11.56
CA ALA A 280 -17.50 4.21 11.13
C ALA A 280 -16.74 3.08 10.42
N VAL A 281 -17.08 1.84 10.78
CA VAL A 281 -16.71 0.64 10.04
C VAL A 281 -17.98 0.06 9.42
N THR A 282 -17.99 -0.15 8.11
CA THR A 282 -19.09 -0.83 7.42
C THR A 282 -18.54 -2.02 6.65
N VAL A 283 -19.03 -3.21 6.95
CA VAL A 283 -18.72 -4.46 6.26
C VAL A 283 -20.02 -4.97 5.65
N SER A 284 -20.08 -5.10 4.32
CA SER A 284 -21.30 -5.55 3.65
C SER A 284 -21.48 -7.07 3.77
N GLY A 285 -20.37 -7.82 3.79
CA GLY A 285 -20.32 -9.27 4.00
C GLY A 285 -20.19 -9.67 5.46
N ASP A 286 -19.49 -10.76 5.71
CA ASP A 286 -19.23 -11.32 7.04
C ASP A 286 -17.97 -10.69 7.66
N MET A 287 -17.92 -10.65 9.00
CA MET A 287 -16.69 -10.36 9.76
C MET A 287 -16.18 -11.68 10.34
N ASN A 288 -15.06 -12.16 9.83
CA ASN A 288 -14.45 -13.43 10.21
C ASN A 288 -13.21 -13.17 11.07
N ILE A 289 -13.20 -13.66 12.30
CA ILE A 289 -12.10 -13.48 13.25
C ILE A 289 -11.53 -14.86 13.59
N THR A 290 -10.27 -15.09 13.26
CA THR A 290 -9.54 -16.31 13.63
C THR A 290 -8.39 -15.95 14.56
N GLN A 291 -8.44 -16.48 15.78
CA GLN A 291 -7.47 -16.20 16.83
C GLN A 291 -6.80 -17.48 17.32
N ASN A 292 -5.49 -17.55 17.21
CA ASN A 292 -4.71 -18.73 17.58
C ASN A 292 -3.78 -18.51 18.79
N ASN A 293 -3.35 -17.28 19.13
CA ASN A 293 -2.27 -17.10 20.12
C ASN A 293 -2.27 -15.85 21.02
N SER A 294 -2.35 -14.62 20.51
CA SER A 294 -2.27 -13.42 21.38
C SER A 294 -3.64 -12.80 21.64
N ASN A 295 -3.69 -11.55 22.06
CA ASN A 295 -4.93 -10.81 22.23
C ASN A 295 -5.42 -10.24 20.90
N ILE A 296 -6.74 -10.13 20.77
CA ILE A 296 -7.38 -9.27 19.79
C ILE A 296 -8.31 -8.36 20.57
N TRP A 297 -8.09 -7.05 20.48
CA TRP A 297 -8.91 -6.04 21.14
C TRP A 297 -9.65 -5.20 20.12
N PHE A 298 -10.97 -5.26 20.19
CA PHE A 298 -11.85 -4.32 19.52
C PHE A 298 -12.30 -3.26 20.53
N THR A 299 -11.90 -2.01 20.35
CA THR A 299 -12.34 -0.91 21.21
C THR A 299 -13.15 0.09 20.41
N PHE A 300 -14.44 0.22 20.72
CA PHE A 300 -15.32 1.19 20.10
C PHE A 300 -15.68 2.26 21.11
N ASN A 301 -15.21 3.49 20.88
CA ASN A 301 -15.36 4.62 21.80
C ASN A 301 -16.31 5.69 21.25
N ASN A 302 -16.93 6.42 22.17
CA ASN A 302 -17.81 7.56 21.89
C ASN A 302 -18.94 7.18 20.93
N SER A 303 -19.27 8.03 19.96
CA SER A 303 -20.35 7.80 18.99
C SER A 303 -19.96 6.88 17.81
N SER A 304 -18.90 6.08 17.94
CA SER A 304 -18.39 5.32 16.79
C SER A 304 -19.35 4.18 16.44
N SER A 305 -19.32 3.76 15.17
CA SER A 305 -20.25 2.76 14.66
C SER A 305 -19.55 1.63 13.92
N VAL A 306 -20.05 0.41 14.15
CA VAL A 306 -19.65 -0.79 13.40
C VAL A 306 -20.91 -1.44 12.87
N ASN A 307 -21.00 -1.60 11.56
CA ASN A 307 -22.12 -2.24 10.89
C ASN A 307 -21.61 -3.41 10.05
N VAL A 308 -22.03 -4.62 10.39
CA VAL A 308 -21.74 -5.85 9.64
C VAL A 308 -23.03 -6.34 9.02
N GLY A 309 -23.15 -6.27 7.70
CA GLY A 309 -24.36 -6.69 6.97
C GLY A 309 -24.58 -8.20 7.02
N GLY A 310 -23.51 -8.98 7.09
CA GLY A 310 -23.53 -10.42 7.25
C GLY A 310 -23.49 -10.88 8.70
N ARG A 311 -22.74 -11.96 8.93
CA ARG A 311 -22.50 -12.57 10.23
C ARG A 311 -21.22 -12.07 10.84
N VAL A 312 -21.12 -12.15 12.17
CA VAL A 312 -19.83 -12.12 12.85
C VAL A 312 -19.47 -13.55 13.23
N VAL A 313 -18.35 -14.07 12.73
CA VAL A 313 -17.88 -15.44 12.95
C VAL A 313 -16.55 -15.38 13.69
N ILE A 314 -16.51 -15.95 14.90
CA ILE A 314 -15.31 -16.02 15.72
C ILE A 314 -14.86 -17.47 15.84
N ASN A 315 -13.65 -17.74 15.35
CA ASN A 315 -12.94 -19.02 15.45
C ASN A 315 -11.74 -18.85 16.38
N LYS A 316 -11.93 -19.12 17.67
CA LYS A 316 -10.86 -19.06 18.65
C LYS A 316 -10.29 -20.47 18.88
N THR A 317 -9.15 -20.77 18.28
CA THR A 317 -8.46 -22.07 18.43
C THR A 317 -7.33 -22.04 19.46
N GLY A 318 -7.02 -20.84 19.97
CA GLY A 318 -6.06 -20.63 21.03
C GLY A 318 -5.99 -19.17 21.46
N GLY A 319 -4.86 -18.84 22.07
CA GLY A 319 -4.51 -17.51 22.51
C GLY A 319 -5.16 -16.96 23.76
N LYS A 320 -4.79 -15.73 24.12
CA LYS A 320 -5.21 -15.05 25.35
C LYS A 320 -6.63 -14.48 25.19
N ASP A 321 -6.78 -13.16 25.08
CA ASP A 321 -8.08 -12.50 25.16
C ASP A 321 -8.61 -12.11 23.78
N LEU A 322 -9.91 -12.34 23.53
CA LEU A 322 -10.64 -11.68 22.46
C LEU A 322 -11.69 -10.82 23.13
N GLU A 323 -11.56 -9.50 23.02
CA GLU A 323 -12.39 -8.57 23.77
C GLU A 323 -13.03 -7.54 22.85
N PHE A 324 -14.32 -7.29 23.09
CA PHE A 324 -15.08 -6.20 22.50
C PHE A 324 -15.43 -5.20 23.60
N ILE A 325 -14.80 -4.04 23.55
CA ILE A 325 -14.93 -2.98 24.54
C ILE A 325 -15.80 -1.86 23.95
N LEU A 326 -16.96 -1.61 24.56
CA LEU A 326 -17.92 -0.59 24.13
C LEU A 326 -17.96 0.56 25.13
N ASN A 327 -17.39 1.71 24.78
CA ASN A 327 -17.24 2.86 25.70
C ASN A 327 -17.97 4.10 25.18
N ASN A 328 -18.72 4.79 26.04
CA ASN A 328 -19.32 6.09 25.74
C ASN A 328 -20.31 6.11 24.56
N SER A 329 -21.14 5.06 24.44
CA SER A 329 -22.28 4.94 23.49
C SER A 329 -21.94 4.60 22.03
N PRO A 330 -21.06 3.62 21.74
CA PRO A 330 -20.85 3.16 20.38
C PRO A 330 -22.05 2.33 19.91
N THR A 331 -22.21 2.19 18.60
CA THR A 331 -23.26 1.34 18.02
C THR A 331 -22.63 0.18 17.25
N VAL A 332 -23.00 -1.05 17.60
CA VAL A 332 -22.64 -2.24 16.83
C VAL A 332 -23.92 -2.88 16.28
N THR A 333 -23.99 -3.04 14.96
CA THR A 333 -25.10 -3.69 14.27
C THR A 333 -24.59 -4.90 13.51
N VAL A 334 -25.28 -6.03 13.67
CA VAL A 334 -25.05 -7.26 12.90
C VAL A 334 -26.34 -7.60 12.17
N GLY A 335 -26.29 -7.65 10.84
CA GLY A 335 -27.45 -7.84 9.98
C GLY A 335 -28.00 -9.26 10.02
N LYS A 336 -27.16 -10.24 10.40
CA LYS A 336 -27.54 -11.64 10.58
C LYS A 336 -27.13 -12.15 11.97
N ASP A 337 -26.53 -13.33 12.03
CA ASP A 337 -26.16 -14.01 13.26
C ASP A 337 -24.81 -13.54 13.79
N PHE A 338 -24.69 -13.54 15.12
CA PHE A 338 -23.41 -13.50 15.81
C PHE A 338 -23.08 -14.92 16.25
N TYR A 339 -22.01 -15.50 15.70
CA TYR A 339 -21.57 -16.87 15.97
C TYR A 339 -20.14 -16.89 16.51
N ALA A 340 -19.96 -17.54 17.66
CA ALA A 340 -18.65 -17.76 18.26
C ALA A 340 -18.44 -19.25 18.55
N GLU A 341 -17.47 -19.85 17.89
CA GLU A 341 -17.00 -21.20 18.17
C GLU A 341 -15.76 -21.13 19.06
N LEU A 342 -15.91 -21.61 20.30
CA LEU A 342 -14.81 -21.75 21.24
C LEU A 342 -14.28 -23.18 21.18
N VAL A 343 -13.16 -23.38 20.50
CA VAL A 343 -12.47 -24.67 20.48
C VAL A 343 -11.64 -24.78 21.76
N LEU A 344 -12.22 -25.37 22.79
CA LEU A 344 -11.50 -25.70 24.02
C LEU A 344 -10.49 -26.83 23.74
N LYS A 345 -9.20 -26.49 23.60
CA LYS A 345 -8.11 -27.48 23.63
C LYS A 345 -7.93 -28.00 25.07
N SER A 346 -8.80 -28.91 25.51
CA SER A 346 -8.57 -29.64 26.75
C SER A 346 -7.57 -30.78 26.48
N THR A 347 -6.31 -30.58 26.85
CA THR A 347 -5.39 -31.72 27.05
C THR A 347 -5.78 -32.38 28.36
N VAL A 348 -6.56 -33.47 28.28
CA VAL A 348 -6.85 -34.31 29.44
C VAL A 348 -5.60 -35.14 29.74
N TYR A 349 -4.82 -34.74 30.75
CA TYR A 349 -3.76 -35.57 31.29
C TYR A 349 -4.40 -36.63 32.20
N PHE A 350 -4.15 -37.91 31.90
CA PHE A 350 -4.53 -39.05 32.73
C PHE A 350 -3.53 -39.27 33.87
#